data_AF-A0A1I2ZFQ2-F1
#
_entry.id   AF-A0A1I2ZFQ2-F1
#
_cell.length_a   1.000
_cell.length_b   1.000
_cell.length_c   1.000
_cell.angle_alpha   90.00
_cell.angle_beta   90.00
_cell.angle_gamma   90.00
#
_symmetry.space_group_name_H-M   'P 1'
#
loop_
_entity.id
_entity.type
_entity.pdbx_description
1 polymer ?
#
loop_
_entity_poly.entity_id
_entity_poly.type
_entity_poly.pdbx_seq_one_letter_code
_entity_poly.pdbx_strand_id
1 'polypeptide(L)'
;MTGEDDPSGEEGRGLGDESADSGGDPADPLAAAGVDPVVPESATDAAAEEFPPDAEVREFLREVAEDVRGDSSESKQLSAVLYRVSDLYDSAESTSPEEIYLNVRHIMRIKERGGIER
;
A
#
# COMPACT_ATOMS: atom_id res chain seq x y z
N MET A 1 -43.51 -36.88 -42.09
CA MET A 1 -42.83 -36.29 -40.92
C MET A 1 -41.74 -35.41 -41.47
N THR A 2 -41.90 -34.10 -41.34
CA THR A 2 -40.99 -33.06 -41.84
C THR A 2 -39.68 -33.10 -41.07
N GLY A 3 -38.57 -33.22 -41.79
CA GLY A 3 -37.23 -32.92 -41.30
C GLY A 3 -36.84 -31.56 -41.88
N GLU A 4 -36.54 -30.61 -40.99
CA GLU A 4 -36.05 -29.27 -41.30
C GLU A 4 -34.69 -29.13 -40.61
N ASP A 5 -33.71 -28.72 -41.41
CA ASP A 5 -32.35 -28.34 -41.05
C ASP A 5 -32.30 -27.13 -40.08
N ASP A 6 -31.35 -27.12 -39.13
CA ASP A 6 -30.55 -25.92 -38.78
C ASP A 6 -29.27 -26.34 -37.98
N PRO A 7 -28.15 -25.59 -38.07
CA PRO A 7 -26.78 -26.09 -37.91
C PRO A 7 -26.04 -25.52 -36.66
N SER A 8 -24.72 -25.76 -36.65
CA SER A 8 -23.67 -25.17 -35.79
C SER A 8 -23.58 -25.77 -34.37
N GLY A 9 -22.46 -26.31 -33.89
CA GLY A 9 -21.07 -26.14 -34.29
C GLY A 9 -20.33 -25.31 -33.23
N GLU A 10 -20.36 -25.72 -31.97
CA GLU A 10 -19.48 -25.14 -30.93
C GLU A 10 -18.32 -26.10 -30.64
N GLU A 11 -17.25 -25.91 -31.40
CA GLU A 11 -15.92 -26.40 -31.07
C GLU A 11 -15.41 -25.63 -29.84
N GLY A 12 -15.54 -26.22 -28.65
CA GLY A 12 -14.83 -25.77 -27.46
C GLY A 12 -13.33 -26.10 -27.56
N ARG A 13 -12.61 -25.42 -28.45
CA ARG A 13 -11.14 -25.45 -28.50
C ARG A 13 -10.60 -24.34 -27.61
N GLY A 14 -9.82 -24.76 -26.62
CA GLY A 14 -9.11 -23.86 -25.74
C GLY A 14 -8.09 -22.98 -26.48
N LEU A 15 -8.01 -21.74 -26.02
CA LEU A 15 -6.88 -20.84 -26.01
C LEU A 15 -7.05 -20.12 -24.66
N GLY A 16 -6.22 -20.35 -23.64
CA GLY A 16 -4.80 -20.03 -23.71
C GLY A 16 -4.62 -18.52 -23.73
N ASP A 17 -5.29 -17.81 -22.82
CA ASP A 17 -5.19 -16.36 -22.70
C ASP A 17 -4.13 -16.00 -21.65
N GLU A 18 -2.92 -15.80 -22.17
CA GLU A 18 -1.99 -14.72 -21.83
C GLU A 18 -1.63 -14.53 -20.34
N SER A 19 -0.58 -15.27 -19.97
CA SER A 19 0.64 -14.70 -19.41
C SER A 19 0.73 -13.17 -19.31
N ALA A 20 1.15 -12.76 -18.12
CA ALA A 20 1.97 -11.58 -17.83
C ALA A 20 1.26 -10.23 -17.70
N ASP A 21 0.70 -10.00 -16.51
CA ASP A 21 1.20 -8.90 -15.68
C ASP A 21 1.59 -9.42 -14.30
N SER A 22 2.53 -10.37 -14.26
CA SER A 22 3.55 -10.30 -13.22
C SER A 22 4.49 -9.19 -13.67
N GLY A 23 4.01 -7.94 -13.61
CA GLY A 23 4.87 -6.77 -13.63
C GLY A 23 5.79 -6.96 -12.43
N GLY A 24 6.96 -7.56 -12.70
CA GLY A 24 7.85 -8.07 -11.68
C GLY A 24 8.00 -6.98 -10.65
N ASP A 25 7.59 -7.25 -9.40
CA ASP A 25 7.69 -6.29 -8.32
C ASP A 25 9.09 -5.72 -8.42
N PRO A 26 9.24 -4.44 -8.80
CA PRO A 26 10.53 -3.96 -9.20
C PRO A 26 11.33 -3.97 -7.91
N ALA A 27 12.34 -4.85 -7.90
CA ALA A 27 12.89 -5.53 -6.74
C ALA A 27 12.62 -4.76 -5.46
N ASP A 28 11.81 -5.33 -4.56
CA ASP A 28 11.65 -4.83 -3.21
C ASP A 28 12.99 -4.28 -2.72
N PRO A 29 13.12 -2.97 -2.44
CA PRO A 29 14.41 -2.37 -2.12
C PRO A 29 15.07 -3.05 -0.91
N LEU A 30 14.27 -3.62 -0.01
CA LEU A 30 14.74 -4.48 1.07
C LEU A 30 15.31 -5.81 0.53
N ALA A 31 14.59 -6.51 -0.35
CA ALA A 31 15.10 -7.70 -1.04
C ALA A 31 16.34 -7.42 -1.91
N ALA A 32 16.41 -6.26 -2.58
CA ALA A 32 17.56 -5.84 -3.38
C ALA A 32 18.79 -5.53 -2.49
N ALA A 33 18.57 -4.99 -1.30
CA ALA A 33 19.58 -4.81 -0.27
C ALA A 33 19.95 -6.12 0.48
N GLY A 34 19.26 -7.23 0.20
CA GLY A 34 19.42 -8.49 0.91
C GLY A 34 19.01 -8.42 2.39
N VAL A 35 18.20 -7.43 2.75
CA VAL A 35 17.69 -7.21 4.10
C VAL A 35 16.26 -7.71 4.13
N ASP A 36 16.03 -8.86 4.75
CA ASP A 36 14.68 -9.27 5.11
C ASP A 36 14.20 -8.41 6.28
N PRO A 37 13.14 -7.58 6.14
CA PRO A 37 12.60 -6.86 7.28
C PRO A 37 12.15 -7.87 8.32
N VAL A 38 12.88 -7.96 9.43
CA VAL A 38 12.45 -8.73 10.59
C VAL A 38 11.24 -8.03 11.18
N VAL A 39 10.05 -8.39 10.71
CA VAL A 39 8.78 -8.03 11.33
C VAL A 39 8.57 -9.03 12.46
N PRO A 40 8.69 -8.63 13.73
CA PRO A 40 8.40 -9.53 14.83
C PRO A 40 6.93 -9.93 14.76
N GLU A 41 6.59 -11.17 15.14
CA GLU A 41 5.20 -11.65 15.03
C GLU A 41 4.19 -10.75 15.79
N SER A 42 4.65 -10.09 16.86
CA SER A 42 3.89 -9.09 17.61
C SER A 42 3.47 -7.86 16.78
N ALA A 43 4.27 -7.47 15.78
CA ALA A 43 3.94 -6.33 14.91
C ALA A 43 2.90 -6.70 13.85
N THR A 44 2.92 -7.95 13.37
CA THR A 44 1.86 -8.50 12.52
C THR A 44 0.53 -8.60 13.28
N ASP A 45 0.56 -9.04 14.53
CA ASP A 45 -0.64 -9.08 15.38
C ASP A 45 -1.21 -7.68 15.63
N ALA A 46 -0.34 -6.70 15.94
CA ALA A 46 -0.74 -5.30 16.13
C ALA A 46 -1.30 -4.65 14.86
N ALA A 47 -0.82 -5.04 13.68
CA ALA A 47 -1.36 -4.57 12.40
C ALA A 47 -2.73 -5.20 12.07
N ALA A 48 -3.03 -6.38 12.61
CA ALA A 48 -4.33 -7.04 12.50
C ALA A 48 -5.34 -6.54 13.54
N GLU A 49 -4.89 -5.81 14.57
CA GLU A 49 -5.73 -5.20 15.60
C GLU A 49 -6.42 -3.93 15.09
N GLU A 50 -7.70 -3.78 15.41
CA GLU A 50 -8.47 -2.58 15.08
C GLU A 50 -8.05 -1.44 16.03
N PHE A 51 -7.73 -0.27 15.48
CA PHE A 51 -7.35 0.90 16.27
C PHE A 51 -8.62 1.56 16.81
N PRO A 52 -8.90 1.48 18.14
CA PRO A 52 -10.09 2.10 18.68
C PRO A 52 -9.99 3.63 18.53
N PRO A 53 -11.12 4.32 18.27
CA PRO A 53 -11.12 5.76 18.19
C PRO A 53 -10.59 6.39 19.48
N ASP A 54 -9.57 7.23 19.37
CA ASP A 54 -8.90 7.87 20.49
C ASP A 54 -8.47 9.29 20.13
N ALA A 55 -9.24 10.26 20.63
CA ALA A 55 -9.01 11.68 20.35
C ALA A 55 -7.72 12.20 21.02
N GLU A 56 -7.36 11.68 22.20
CA GLU A 56 -6.17 12.13 22.92
C GLU A 56 -4.90 11.68 22.19
N VAL A 57 -4.85 10.42 21.74
CA VAL A 57 -3.74 9.90 20.95
C VAL A 57 -3.64 10.62 19.60
N ARG A 58 -4.77 10.84 18.93
CA ARG A 58 -4.82 11.58 17.67
C ARG A 58 -4.29 13.00 17.81
N GLU A 59 -4.75 13.75 18.81
CA GLU A 59 -4.29 15.12 19.05
C GLU A 59 -2.81 15.18 19.41
N PHE A 60 -2.34 14.26 20.25
CA PHE A 60 -0.93 14.15 20.61
C PHE A 60 -0.04 13.89 19.39
N LEU A 61 -0.43 12.94 18.52
CA LEU A 61 0.31 12.66 17.29
C LEU A 61 0.37 13.87 16.35
N ARG A 62 -0.70 14.68 16.31
CA ARG A 62 -0.75 15.91 15.51
C ARG A 62 0.11 17.03 16.10
N GLU A 63 0.16 17.15 17.42
CA GLU A 63 1.08 18.08 18.10
C GLU A 63 2.54 17.73 17.76
N VAL A 64 2.91 16.46 17.86
CA VAL A 64 4.25 15.99 17.49
C VAL A 64 4.50 16.19 15.99
N ALA A 65 3.51 15.95 15.13
CA ALA A 65 3.63 16.17 13.69
C ALA A 65 3.93 17.64 13.35
N GLU A 66 3.39 18.59 14.10
CA GLU A 66 3.71 20.01 13.95
C GLU A 66 5.08 20.36 14.52
N ASP A 67 5.47 19.81 15.66
CA ASP A 67 6.77 20.08 16.29
C ASP A 67 7.95 19.64 15.42
N VAL A 68 7.86 18.47 14.78
CA VAL A 68 8.93 17.95 13.91
C VAL A 68 8.94 18.58 12.52
N ARG A 69 7.98 19.45 12.19
CA ARG A 69 7.82 20.03 10.85
C ARG A 69 8.80 21.16 10.60
N GLY A 70 9.96 20.82 10.07
CA GLY A 70 10.96 21.78 9.55
C GLY A 70 10.84 22.08 8.05
N ASP A 71 11.81 22.83 7.52
CA ASP A 71 11.85 23.23 6.12
C ASP A 71 12.36 22.15 5.14
N SER A 72 13.02 21.11 5.63
CA SER A 72 13.57 20.06 4.77
C SER A 72 12.46 19.19 4.19
N SER A 73 12.77 18.55 3.06
CA SER A 73 11.87 17.57 2.45
C SER A 73 11.62 16.39 3.40
N GLU A 74 12.64 15.98 4.16
CA GLU A 74 12.53 14.88 5.12
C GLU A 74 11.65 15.24 6.32
N SER A 75 11.80 16.44 6.89
CA SER A 75 10.97 16.86 8.03
C SER A 75 9.49 17.01 7.64
N LYS A 76 9.22 17.51 6.43
CA LYS A 76 7.86 17.57 5.88
C LYS A 76 7.27 16.18 5.64
N GLN A 77 8.08 15.26 5.13
CA GLN A 77 7.68 13.86 4.93
C GLN A 77 7.37 13.18 6.26
N LEU A 78 8.22 13.35 7.29
CA LEU A 78 7.99 12.78 8.62
C LEU A 78 6.69 13.31 9.24
N SER A 79 6.47 14.63 9.19
CA SER A 79 5.23 15.26 9.65
C SER A 79 4.01 14.67 8.94
N ALA A 80 4.06 14.51 7.62
CA ALA A 80 2.96 13.94 6.84
C ALA A 80 2.65 12.47 7.24
N VAL A 81 3.67 11.66 7.54
CA VAL A 81 3.47 10.30 8.04
C VAL A 81 2.78 10.31 9.40
N LEU A 82 3.18 11.18 10.32
CA LEU A 82 2.56 11.28 11.64
C LEU A 82 1.09 11.70 11.56
N TYR A 83 0.76 12.63 10.66
CA TYR A 83 -0.63 12.97 10.36
C TYR A 83 -1.44 11.74 9.89
N ARG A 84 -0.89 11.00 8.94
CA ARG A 84 -1.52 9.77 8.41
C ARG A 84 -1.70 8.71 9.50
N VAL A 85 -0.75 8.56 10.41
CA VAL A 85 -0.86 7.65 11.56
C VAL A 85 -1.90 8.14 12.55
N SER A 86 -2.05 9.45 12.74
CA SER A 86 -3.11 10.01 13.61
C SER A 86 -4.51 9.66 13.12
N ASP A 87 -4.69 9.50 11.81
CA ASP A 87 -5.97 9.15 11.19
C ASP A 87 -6.41 7.70 11.52
N LEU A 88 -5.50 6.83 11.97
CA LEU A 88 -5.85 5.49 12.49
C LEU A 88 -6.78 5.56 13.71
N TYR A 89 -6.72 6.65 14.48
CA TYR A 89 -7.50 6.84 15.70
C TYR A 89 -8.74 7.71 15.46
N ASP A 90 -9.04 8.07 14.22
CA ASP A 90 -10.23 8.84 13.84
C ASP A 90 -11.30 7.93 13.22
N SER A 91 -12.42 7.74 13.92
CA SER A 91 -13.53 6.89 13.42
C SER A 91 -14.14 7.37 12.10
N ALA A 92 -13.93 8.64 11.72
CA ALA A 92 -14.43 9.19 10.48
C ALA A 92 -13.49 8.95 9.30
N GLU A 93 -12.23 8.61 9.56
CA GLU A 93 -11.22 8.34 8.54
C GLU A 93 -11.18 6.85 8.23
N SER A 94 -10.98 6.51 6.95
CA SER A 94 -10.70 5.15 6.52
C SER A 94 -9.22 5.07 6.18
N THR A 95 -8.43 4.63 7.14
CA THR A 95 -6.98 4.45 6.99
C THR A 95 -6.55 3.17 7.68
N SER A 96 -5.65 2.41 7.04
CA SER A 96 -5.05 1.22 7.63
C SER A 96 -3.52 1.33 7.75
N PRO A 97 -2.88 0.66 8.71
CA PRO A 97 -1.42 0.65 8.82
C PRO A 97 -0.72 0.18 7.53
N GLU A 98 -1.32 -0.80 6.84
CA GLU A 98 -0.81 -1.32 5.57
C GLU A 98 -0.80 -0.23 4.49
N GLU A 99 -1.89 0.55 4.36
CA GLU A 99 -1.94 1.66 3.41
C GLU A 99 -0.87 2.71 3.71
N ILE A 100 -0.64 3.03 4.99
CA ILE A 100 0.43 3.95 5.40
C ILE A 100 1.79 3.42 4.96
N TYR A 101 2.08 2.16 5.26
CA TYR A 101 3.35 1.50 4.91
C TYR A 101 3.58 1.48 3.39
N LEU A 102 2.58 1.07 2.60
CA LEU A 102 2.67 1.01 1.15
C LEU A 102 2.92 2.39 0.52
N ASN A 103 2.26 3.43 1.04
CA ASN A 103 2.49 4.81 0.59
C ASN A 103 3.93 5.26 0.85
N VAL A 104 4.45 5.06 2.06
CA VAL A 104 5.83 5.45 2.42
C VAL A 104 6.85 4.68 1.59
N ARG A 105 6.68 3.35 1.47
CA ARG A 105 7.56 2.49 0.66
C ARG A 105 7.58 2.93 -0.80
N HIS A 106 6.42 3.28 -1.36
CA HIS A 106 6.32 3.79 -2.73
C HIS A 106 7.09 5.10 -2.91
N ILE A 107 6.98 6.04 -1.98
CA ILE A 107 7.72 7.31 -2.04
C ILE A 107 9.24 7.07 -2.00
N MET A 108 9.72 6.19 -1.14
CA MET A 108 11.15 5.86 -1.07
C MET A 108 11.65 5.21 -2.37
N ARG A 109 10.86 4.31 -2.96
CA ARG A 109 11.16 3.69 -4.26
C ARG A 109 11.27 4.71 -5.39
N ILE A 110 10.42 5.75 -5.40
CA ILE A 110 10.50 6.85 -6.37
C ILE A 110 11.73 7.72 -6.13
N LYS A 111 12.03 8.08 -4.88
CA LYS A 111 13.19 8.91 -4.52
C LYS A 111 14.51 8.22 -4.91
N GLU A 112 14.61 6.90 -4.72
CA GLU A 112 15.78 6.12 -5.12
C GLU A 112 16.02 6.12 -6.64
N ARG A 113 14.95 6.21 -7.46
CA ARG A 113 15.02 6.24 -8.92
C ARG A 113 15.23 7.63 -9.53
N GLY A 114 15.41 8.66 -8.71
CA GLY A 114 15.65 10.03 -9.18
C GLY A 114 14.42 10.93 -9.27
N GLY A 115 13.28 10.56 -8.67
CA GLY A 115 12.07 11.40 -8.62
C GLY A 115 11.13 11.24 -9.83
N ILE A 116 10.01 12.00 -9.84
CA ILE A 116 9.00 12.03 -10.92
C ILE A 116 9.40 13.03 -12.04
N GLU A 117 10.52 13.74 -11.88
CA GLU A 117 10.90 14.81 -12.78
C GLU A 117 11.40 14.29 -14.13
N ARG A 118 10.69 14.72 -15.17
CA ARG A 118 11.15 14.72 -16.56
C ARG A 118 11.24 16.16 -17.03
#